data_AF-A0A0P1AJL8-F1
#
_entry.id   AF-A0A0P1AJL8-F1
#
_cell.length_a   1.000
_cell.length_b   1.000
_cell.length_c   1.000
_cell.angle_alpha   90.00
_cell.angle_beta   90.00
_cell.angle_gamma   90.00
#
_symmetry.space_group_name_H-M   'P 1'
#
loop_
_entity.id
_entity.type
_entity.pdbx_description
1 polymer ?
#
loop_
_entity_poly.entity_id
_entity_poly.type
_entity_poly.pdbx_seq_one_letter_code
_entity_poly.pdbx_strand_id
1 'polypeptide(L)'
;MEAWVRDKVSLLNLDASVYVDYALGLLQDQDESISERVNSVISVFMGAADGLVPQHVLDEILDVEKMTQDVEKLLQLKEEEMQKASELELEEKTLKDLQLREKQREEAEEAARQEKQKAADRYKNMTRKEMMAREQLVNEYGLLSLSEFDEDGNVVKVKDRDKTIDDIGPSNSNRQRAQEAQNSLREKMKKEHEKKVKYEKELLAKDKARNDKTKKRTMKKEKQRGCG
;
A
#
# COMPACT_ATOMS: atom_id res chain seq x y z
N MET A 1 -11.24 -30.74 7.62
CA MET A 1 -12.71 -30.89 7.56
C MET A 1 -13.13 -32.06 6.70
N GLU A 2 -12.79 -32.11 5.40
CA GLU A 2 -13.13 -33.24 4.52
C GLU A 2 -12.70 -34.61 5.06
N ALA A 3 -11.45 -34.77 5.48
CA ALA A 3 -10.96 -36.03 6.03
C ALA A 3 -11.74 -36.50 7.26
N TRP A 4 -12.18 -35.55 8.11
CA TRP A 4 -12.98 -35.86 9.29
C TRP A 4 -14.40 -36.31 8.89
N VAL A 5 -15.04 -35.65 7.92
CA VAL A 5 -16.34 -36.08 7.39
C VAL A 5 -16.23 -37.47 6.77
N ARG A 6 -15.19 -37.71 5.96
CA ARG A 6 -14.95 -39.01 5.33
C ARG A 6 -14.77 -40.13 6.33
N ASP A 7 -14.09 -39.87 7.45
CA ASP A 7 -13.94 -40.84 8.54
C ASP A 7 -15.31 -41.19 9.16
N LYS A 8 -16.12 -40.18 9.50
CA LYS A 8 -17.48 -40.38 10.04
C LYS A 8 -18.37 -41.17 9.08
N VAL A 9 -18.37 -40.83 7.79
CA VAL A 9 -19.15 -41.52 6.75
C VAL A 9 -18.69 -42.98 6.62
N SER A 10 -17.38 -43.24 6.69
CA SER A 10 -16.83 -44.60 6.62
C SER A 10 -17.23 -45.46 7.81
N LEU A 11 -17.19 -44.89 9.03
CA LEU A 11 -17.60 -45.59 10.25
C LEU A 11 -19.09 -45.96 10.27
N LEU A 12 -19.91 -45.22 9.54
CA LEU A 12 -21.35 -45.46 9.39
C LEU A 12 -21.70 -46.40 8.22
N ASN A 13 -20.70 -46.95 7.52
CA ASN A 13 -20.87 -47.74 6.29
C ASN A 13 -21.68 -47.01 5.20
N LEU A 14 -21.55 -45.69 5.14
CA LEU A 14 -22.21 -44.86 4.13
C LEU A 14 -21.31 -44.64 2.91
N ASP A 15 -21.92 -44.36 1.75
CA ASP A 15 -21.16 -44.08 0.52
C ASP A 15 -20.45 -42.72 0.61
N ALA A 16 -19.12 -42.77 0.67
CA ALA A 16 -18.27 -41.58 0.74
C ALA A 16 -18.42 -40.64 -0.46
N SER A 17 -18.81 -41.15 -1.63
CA SER A 17 -18.97 -40.31 -2.82
C SER A 17 -20.22 -39.42 -2.77
N VAL A 18 -21.23 -39.82 -1.99
CA VAL A 18 -22.51 -39.10 -1.88
C VAL A 18 -22.55 -38.24 -0.63
N TYR A 19 -22.17 -38.81 0.52
CA TYR A 19 -22.41 -38.18 1.81
C TYR A 19 -21.31 -37.21 2.25
N VAL A 20 -20.08 -37.34 1.74
CA VAL A 20 -18.98 -36.43 2.10
C VAL A 20 -19.24 -35.02 1.56
N ASP A 21 -19.53 -34.89 0.27
CA ASP A 21 -19.74 -33.59 -0.36
C ASP A 21 -21.01 -32.91 0.18
N TYR A 22 -22.06 -33.68 0.42
CA TYR A 22 -23.30 -33.18 0.99
C TYR A 22 -23.12 -32.67 2.43
N ALA A 23 -22.48 -33.45 3.30
CA ALA A 23 -22.21 -33.03 4.67
C ALA A 23 -21.23 -31.86 4.73
N LEU A 24 -20.24 -31.81 3.84
CA LEU A 24 -19.37 -30.64 3.70
C LEU A 24 -20.14 -29.39 3.30
N GLY A 25 -21.11 -29.50 2.39
CA GLY A 25 -21.98 -28.39 2.02
C GLY A 25 -22.73 -27.82 3.22
N LEU A 26 -23.32 -28.69 4.05
CA LEU A 26 -24.02 -28.29 5.27
C LEU A 26 -23.08 -27.66 6.30
N LEU A 27 -21.90 -28.24 6.52
CA LEU A 27 -20.93 -27.71 7.50
C LEU A 27 -20.29 -26.39 7.07
N GLN A 28 -20.25 -26.10 5.77
CA GLN A 28 -19.69 -24.87 5.23
C GLN A 28 -20.70 -23.74 5.12
N ASP A 29 -22.00 -24.01 5.30
CA ASP A 29 -23.01 -22.97 5.34
C ASP A 29 -22.66 -21.94 6.43
N GLN A 30 -22.74 -20.66 6.12
CA GLN A 30 -22.42 -19.57 7.06
C GLN A 30 -23.69 -18.91 7.62
N ASP A 31 -24.86 -19.24 7.07
CA ASP A 31 -26.12 -18.66 7.50
C ASP A 31 -26.63 -19.28 8.82
N GLU A 32 -26.16 -20.49 9.18
CA GLU A 32 -26.56 -21.24 10.38
C GLU A 32 -25.43 -21.34 11.43
N SER A 33 -25.81 -21.54 12.70
CA SER A 33 -24.85 -21.79 13.78
C SER A 33 -24.11 -23.12 13.60
N ILE A 34 -22.94 -23.31 14.23
CA ILE A 34 -22.20 -24.59 14.14
C ILE A 34 -23.05 -25.74 14.67
N SER A 35 -23.74 -25.52 15.79
CA SER A 35 -24.62 -26.54 16.39
C SER A 35 -25.77 -26.94 15.45
N GLU A 36 -26.41 -25.98 14.78
CA GLU A 36 -27.47 -26.28 13.80
C GLU A 36 -26.93 -27.08 12.61
N ARG A 37 -25.79 -26.68 12.05
CA ARG A 37 -25.15 -27.39 10.93
C ARG A 37 -24.78 -28.82 11.29
N VAL A 38 -24.22 -29.02 12.49
CA VAL A 38 -23.87 -30.34 13.01
C VAL A 38 -25.13 -31.18 13.21
N ASN A 39 -26.20 -30.62 13.77
CA ASN A 39 -27.49 -31.31 13.92
C ASN A 39 -28.12 -31.70 12.57
N SER A 40 -28.01 -30.84 11.56
CA SER A 40 -28.46 -31.14 10.19
C SER A 40 -27.68 -32.31 9.60
N VAL A 41 -26.36 -32.33 9.75
CA VAL A 41 -25.51 -33.46 9.32
C VAL A 41 -25.84 -34.74 10.08
N ILE A 42 -26.00 -34.67 11.40
CA ILE A 42 -26.38 -35.81 12.23
C ILE A 42 -27.73 -36.37 11.78
N SER A 43 -28.73 -35.51 11.54
CA SER A 43 -30.07 -35.93 11.09
C SER A 43 -30.01 -36.69 9.76
N VAL A 44 -29.18 -36.22 8.83
CA VAL A 44 -28.96 -36.86 7.53
C VAL A 44 -28.26 -38.21 7.69
N PHE A 45 -27.20 -38.26 8.51
CA PHE A 45 -26.44 -39.47 8.75
C PHE A 45 -27.25 -40.52 9.52
N MET A 46 -28.04 -40.12 10.53
CA MET A 46 -28.95 -41.01 11.25
C MET A 46 -29.96 -41.63 10.30
N GLY A 47 -30.61 -40.83 9.44
CA GLY A 47 -31.59 -41.35 8.48
C GLY A 47 -30.97 -42.26 7.41
N ALA A 48 -29.74 -41.98 7.00
CA ALA A 48 -29.02 -42.78 6.00
C ALA A 48 -28.45 -44.08 6.56
N ALA A 49 -28.01 -44.07 7.82
CA ALA A 49 -27.36 -45.19 8.49
C ALA A 49 -28.33 -46.08 9.29
N ASP A 50 -29.62 -45.74 9.31
CA ASP A 50 -30.66 -46.54 9.94
C ASP A 50 -30.69 -47.96 9.36
N GLY A 51 -30.58 -48.96 10.23
CA GLY A 51 -30.48 -50.37 9.86
C GLY A 51 -29.15 -50.81 9.22
N LEU A 52 -28.20 -49.90 8.92
CA LEU A 52 -26.86 -50.24 8.40
C LEU A 52 -25.84 -50.50 9.50
N VAL A 53 -26.01 -49.84 10.65
CA VAL A 53 -25.15 -49.99 11.83
C VAL A 53 -25.99 -50.13 13.10
N PRO A 54 -25.47 -50.80 14.14
CA PRO A 54 -26.16 -50.90 15.43
C PRO A 54 -26.39 -49.53 16.07
N GLN A 55 -27.49 -49.38 16.83
CA GLN A 55 -27.85 -48.11 17.49
C GLN A 55 -26.72 -47.54 18.38
N HIS A 56 -26.03 -48.40 19.13
CA HIS A 56 -24.92 -47.94 19.99
C HIS A 56 -23.76 -47.32 19.20
N VAL A 57 -23.53 -47.78 17.96
CA VAL A 57 -22.51 -47.22 17.06
C VAL A 57 -22.97 -45.86 16.54
N LEU A 58 -24.26 -45.70 16.22
CA LEU A 58 -24.84 -44.41 15.86
C LEU A 58 -24.71 -43.40 17.01
N ASP A 59 -25.11 -43.78 18.22
CA ASP A 59 -25.07 -42.91 19.38
C ASP A 59 -23.63 -42.49 19.75
N GLU A 60 -22.64 -43.37 19.53
CA GLU A 60 -21.23 -43.07 19.78
C GLU A 60 -20.61 -42.15 18.71
N ILE A 61 -20.91 -42.39 17.43
CA ILE A 61 -20.32 -41.65 16.31
C ILE A 61 -20.98 -40.29 16.14
N LEU A 62 -22.30 -40.23 16.30
CA LEU A 62 -23.18 -39.07 16.05
C LEU A 62 -23.50 -38.30 17.34
N ASP A 63 -22.49 -38.15 18.19
CA ASP A 63 -22.57 -37.36 19.42
C ASP A 63 -22.52 -35.87 19.07
N VAL A 64 -23.62 -35.16 19.32
CA VAL A 64 -23.79 -33.74 18.99
C VAL A 64 -22.72 -32.88 19.67
N GLU A 65 -22.42 -33.12 20.94
CA GLU A 65 -21.47 -32.30 21.69
C GLU A 65 -20.05 -32.48 21.15
N LYS A 66 -19.63 -33.74 20.93
CA LYS A 66 -18.31 -34.04 20.39
C LYS A 66 -18.15 -33.53 18.96
N MET A 67 -19.15 -33.76 18.10
CA MET A 67 -19.09 -33.31 16.71
C MET A 67 -19.07 -31.79 16.62
N THR A 68 -19.80 -31.08 17.47
CA THR A 68 -19.77 -29.61 17.53
C THR A 68 -18.38 -29.11 17.93
N GLN A 69 -17.78 -29.69 18.97
CA GLN A 69 -16.43 -29.33 19.40
C GLN A 69 -15.37 -29.63 18.34
N ASP A 70 -15.48 -30.76 17.64
CA ASP A 70 -14.56 -31.14 16.57
C ASP A 70 -14.65 -30.16 15.40
N VAL A 71 -15.87 -29.82 14.97
CA VAL A 71 -16.10 -28.86 13.88
C VAL A 71 -15.61 -27.47 14.26
N GLU A 72 -15.85 -27.02 15.50
CA GLU A 72 -15.31 -25.76 16.02
C GLU A 72 -13.78 -25.70 15.94
N LYS A 73 -13.10 -26.74 16.43
CA LYS A 73 -11.63 -26.83 16.36
C LYS A 73 -11.13 -26.82 14.93
N LEU A 74 -11.78 -27.56 14.03
CA LEU A 74 -11.41 -27.62 12.62
C LEU A 74 -11.59 -26.27 11.91
N LEU A 75 -12.64 -25.51 12.27
CA LEU A 75 -12.85 -24.17 11.74
C LEU A 75 -11.82 -23.18 12.29
N GLN A 76 -11.51 -23.23 13.58
CA GLN A 76 -10.47 -22.39 14.20
C GLN A 76 -9.10 -22.64 13.56
N LEU A 77 -8.71 -23.91 13.40
CA LEU A 77 -7.44 -24.26 12.73
C LEU A 77 -7.38 -23.72 11.30
N LYS A 78 -8.48 -23.82 10.54
CA LYS A 78 -8.56 -23.29 9.18
C LYS A 78 -8.44 -21.76 9.15
N GLU A 79 -9.05 -21.08 10.12
CA GLU A 79 -8.96 -19.63 10.25
C GLU A 79 -7.54 -19.18 10.61
N GLU A 80 -6.88 -19.86 11.56
CA GLU A 80 -5.49 -19.61 11.91
C GLU A 80 -4.52 -19.85 10.73
N GLU A 81 -4.72 -20.92 9.97
CA GLU A 81 -3.94 -21.19 8.76
C GLU A 81 -4.13 -20.10 7.70
N MET A 82 -5.37 -19.64 7.51
CA MET A 82 -5.66 -18.55 6.58
C MET A 82 -5.02 -17.24 7.02
N GLN A 83 -5.07 -16.92 8.32
CA GLN A 83 -4.44 -15.74 8.89
C GLN A 83 -2.92 -15.79 8.69
N LYS A 84 -2.26 -16.89 9.07
CA LYS A 84 -0.81 -17.08 8.87
C LYS A 84 -0.41 -16.98 7.39
N ALA A 85 -1.20 -17.58 6.49
CA ALA A 85 -0.94 -17.47 5.05
C ALA A 85 -1.05 -16.02 4.56
N SER A 86 -2.03 -15.27 5.06
CA SER A 86 -2.20 -13.85 4.69
C SER A 86 -1.08 -12.96 5.25
N GLU A 87 -0.59 -13.25 6.46
CA GLU A 87 0.54 -12.55 7.07
C GLU A 87 1.83 -12.79 6.27
N LEU A 88 2.12 -14.05 5.92
CA LEU A 88 3.27 -14.40 5.09
C LEU A 88 3.22 -13.72 3.72
N GLU A 89 2.05 -13.62 3.10
CA GLU A 89 1.91 -12.94 1.81
C GLU A 89 2.18 -11.42 1.92
N LEU A 90 1.76 -10.79 3.03
CA LEU A 90 2.06 -9.39 3.31
C LEU A 90 3.56 -9.17 3.57
N GLU A 91 4.19 -10.06 4.33
CA GLU A 91 5.64 -10.02 4.58
C GLU A 91 6.42 -10.18 3.27
N GLU A 92 6.04 -11.11 2.40
CA GLU A 92 6.69 -11.30 1.11
C GLU A 92 6.55 -10.04 0.21
N LYS A 93 5.37 -9.42 0.20
CA LYS A 93 5.13 -8.18 -0.55
C LYS A 93 5.97 -7.01 -0.03
N THR A 94 6.05 -6.84 1.28
CA THR A 94 6.85 -5.76 1.89
C THR A 94 8.33 -5.96 1.64
N LEU A 95 8.84 -7.20 1.73
CA LEU A 95 10.23 -7.52 1.44
C LEU A 95 10.58 -7.24 -0.04
N LYS A 96 9.70 -7.62 -0.98
CA LYS A 96 9.87 -7.30 -2.40
C LYS A 96 9.89 -5.79 -2.68
N ASP A 97 9.01 -5.02 -2.03
CA ASP A 97 8.99 -3.56 -2.19
C ASP A 97 10.27 -2.90 -1.64
N LEU A 98 10.76 -3.37 -0.48
CA LEU A 98 12.02 -2.88 0.08
C LEU A 98 13.20 -3.17 -0.86
N GLN A 99 13.31 -4.40 -1.40
CA GLN A 99 14.36 -4.76 -2.35
C GLN A 99 14.30 -3.90 -3.63
N LEU A 100 13.09 -3.60 -4.13
CA LEU A 100 12.94 -2.75 -5.30
C LEU A 100 13.41 -1.32 -5.03
N ARG A 101 13.06 -0.76 -3.87
CA ARG A 101 13.51 0.58 -3.46
C ARG A 101 15.01 0.66 -3.27
N GLU A 102 15.62 -0.38 -2.68
CA GLU A 102 17.08 -0.44 -2.53
C GLU A 102 17.78 -0.46 -3.89
N LYS A 103 17.32 -1.30 -4.83
CA LYS A 103 17.87 -1.31 -6.19
C LYS A 103 17.74 0.04 -6.88
N GLN A 104 16.58 0.69 -6.80
CA GLN A 104 16.38 2.02 -7.37
C GLN A 104 17.32 3.06 -6.75
N ARG A 105 17.57 2.98 -5.43
CA ARG A 105 18.50 3.86 -4.74
C ARG A 105 19.93 3.64 -5.21
N GLU A 106 20.35 2.38 -5.33
CA GLU A 106 21.68 2.02 -5.82
C GLU A 106 21.91 2.48 -7.26
N GLU A 107 20.95 2.23 -8.15
CA GLU A 107 20.99 2.69 -9.55
C GLU A 107 21.07 4.23 -9.64
N ALA A 108 20.31 4.94 -8.81
CA ALA A 108 20.35 6.41 -8.77
C ALA A 108 21.70 6.92 -8.23
N GLU A 109 22.26 6.28 -7.20
CA GLU A 109 23.57 6.65 -6.67
C GLU A 109 24.69 6.38 -7.68
N GLU A 110 24.65 5.25 -8.38
CA GLU A 110 25.62 4.92 -9.43
C GLU A 110 25.54 5.91 -10.59
N ALA A 111 24.32 6.23 -11.06
CA ALA A 111 24.11 7.24 -12.11
C ALA A 111 24.68 8.61 -11.68
N ALA A 112 24.45 9.04 -10.44
CA ALA A 112 24.99 10.29 -9.92
C ALA A 112 26.54 10.26 -9.83
N ARG A 113 27.14 9.13 -9.47
CA ARG A 113 28.61 8.97 -9.46
C ARG A 113 29.18 9.04 -10.87
N GLN A 114 28.56 8.37 -11.84
CA GLN A 114 28.97 8.41 -13.23
C GLN A 114 28.84 9.81 -13.83
N GLU A 115 27.77 10.54 -13.50
CA GLU A 115 27.60 11.94 -13.94
C GLU A 115 28.67 12.86 -13.34
N LYS A 116 28.96 12.72 -12.04
CA LYS A 116 30.04 13.47 -11.39
C LYS A 116 31.41 13.19 -12.02
N GLN A 117 31.70 11.93 -12.34
CA GLN A 117 32.93 11.56 -13.03
C GLN A 117 32.99 12.16 -14.43
N LYS A 118 31.93 12.01 -15.23
CA LYS A 118 31.85 12.63 -16.58
C LYS A 118 32.01 14.15 -16.53
N ALA A 119 31.42 14.81 -15.54
CA ALA A 119 31.59 16.23 -15.33
C ALA A 119 33.06 16.56 -14.99
N ALA A 120 33.65 15.86 -14.02
CA ALA A 120 35.05 16.05 -13.63
C ALA A 120 36.04 15.82 -14.79
N ASP A 121 35.80 14.81 -15.63
CA ASP A 121 36.63 14.53 -16.79
C ASP A 121 36.49 15.61 -17.87
N ARG A 122 35.28 16.14 -18.08
CA ARG A 122 35.07 17.32 -18.95
C ARG A 122 35.87 18.52 -18.43
N TYR A 123 35.89 18.76 -17.12
CA TYR A 123 36.68 19.84 -16.53
C TYR A 123 38.20 19.65 -16.71
N LYS A 124 38.71 18.43 -16.50
CA LYS A 124 40.14 18.13 -16.67
C LYS A 124 40.62 18.33 -18.10
N ASN A 125 39.76 18.09 -19.08
CA ASN A 125 40.09 18.20 -20.50
C ASN A 125 39.87 19.60 -21.09
N MET A 126 39.37 20.57 -20.31
CA MET A 126 39.20 21.94 -20.79
C MET A 126 40.53 22.71 -20.77
N THR A 127 40.76 23.51 -21.81
CA THR A 127 41.91 24.41 -21.86
C THR A 127 41.71 25.65 -20.98
N ARG A 128 42.81 26.31 -20.57
CA ARG A 128 42.78 27.47 -19.67
C ARG A 128 41.91 28.62 -20.17
N LYS A 129 41.82 28.84 -21.48
CA LYS A 129 40.94 29.86 -22.10
C LYS A 129 39.46 29.49 -22.00
N GLU A 130 39.12 28.23 -22.16
CA GLU A 130 37.74 27.72 -22.05
C GLU A 130 37.25 27.74 -20.59
N MET A 131 38.15 27.46 -19.63
CA MET A 131 37.87 27.62 -18.20
C MET A 131 37.51 29.07 -17.84
N MET A 132 38.31 30.04 -18.32
CA MET A 132 38.04 31.47 -18.10
C MET A 132 36.73 31.94 -18.75
N ALA A 133 36.47 31.55 -20.00
CA ALA A 133 35.22 31.92 -20.69
C ALA A 133 33.98 31.33 -19.98
N ARG A 134 34.11 30.12 -19.44
CA ARG A 134 33.06 29.49 -18.64
C ARG A 134 32.85 30.19 -17.31
N GLU A 135 33.91 30.52 -16.59
CA GLU A 135 33.80 31.29 -15.34
C GLU A 135 33.20 32.67 -15.58
N GLN A 136 33.57 33.33 -16.67
CA GLN A 136 32.97 34.59 -17.08
C GLN A 136 31.46 34.44 -17.33
N LEU A 137 31.03 33.40 -18.05
CA LEU A 137 29.60 33.11 -18.24
C LEU A 137 28.88 32.74 -16.94
N VAL A 138 29.53 32.00 -16.04
CA VAL A 138 28.97 31.67 -14.72
C VAL A 138 28.90 32.92 -13.84
N ASN A 139 29.80 33.88 -13.97
CA ASN A 139 29.73 35.15 -13.26
C ASN A 139 28.68 36.10 -13.87
N GLU A 140 28.50 36.08 -15.19
CA GLU A 140 27.52 36.91 -15.90
C GLU A 140 26.08 36.40 -15.74
N TYR A 141 25.87 35.08 -15.67
CA TYR A 141 24.53 34.47 -15.65
C TYR A 141 24.25 33.59 -14.44
N GLY A 142 25.27 33.17 -13.70
CA GLY A 142 25.13 32.46 -12.44
C GLY A 142 24.85 33.46 -11.33
N LEU A 143 23.75 33.24 -10.62
CA LEU A 143 23.22 34.11 -9.58
C LEU A 143 24.27 34.34 -8.45
N LEU A 144 25.05 35.42 -8.58
CA LEU A 144 25.96 36.05 -7.61
C LEU A 144 26.76 35.11 -6.68
N SER A 145 28.01 34.82 -7.05
CA SER A 145 29.10 34.66 -6.08
C SER A 145 30.01 35.88 -6.18
N LEU A 146 29.83 36.83 -5.25
CA LEU A 146 30.71 37.98 -5.05
C LEU A 146 32.08 37.50 -4.57
N SER A 147 32.97 37.24 -5.50
CA SER A 147 34.40 37.07 -5.23
C SER A 147 35.17 37.85 -6.29
N GLU A 148 35.67 39.02 -5.90
CA GLU A 148 36.65 39.77 -6.68
C GLU A 148 38.05 39.18 -6.41
N PHE A 149 38.84 39.06 -7.47
CA PHE A 149 40.21 38.58 -7.44
C PHE A 149 41.17 39.79 -7.47
N ASP A 150 42.25 39.74 -6.70
CA ASP A 150 43.34 40.73 -6.80
C ASP A 150 44.25 40.47 -8.02
N GLU A 151 45.18 41.38 -8.31
CA GLU A 151 46.07 41.33 -9.48
C GLU A 151 47.02 40.11 -9.50
N ASP A 152 47.13 39.38 -8.39
CA ASP A 152 47.87 38.12 -8.27
C ASP A 152 46.97 36.87 -8.30
N GLY A 153 45.65 37.04 -8.41
CA GLY A 153 44.68 35.97 -8.59
C GLY A 153 44.21 35.27 -7.32
N ASN A 154 44.29 35.93 -6.15
CA ASN A 154 43.77 35.40 -4.89
C ASN A 154 42.35 35.92 -4.58
N VAL A 155 41.52 35.08 -3.96
CA VAL A 155 40.12 35.41 -3.61
C VAL A 155 40.06 36.22 -2.32
N VAL A 156 39.62 37.48 -2.40
CA VAL A 156 39.40 38.34 -1.22
C VAL A 156 37.91 38.35 -0.86
N LYS A 157 37.58 37.97 0.38
CA LYS A 157 36.20 38.08 0.90
C LYS A 157 35.91 39.52 1.29
N VAL A 158 35.07 40.21 0.53
CA VAL A 158 34.61 41.57 0.86
C VAL A 158 33.78 41.51 2.14
N LYS A 159 34.26 42.13 3.22
CA LYS A 159 33.49 42.36 4.44
C LYS A 159 32.59 43.58 4.24
N ASP A 160 31.30 43.40 4.48
CA ASP A 160 30.28 44.45 4.48
C ASP A 160 30.74 45.70 5.23
N ARG A 161 30.70 46.84 4.54
CA ARG A 161 30.65 48.17 5.16
C ARG A 161 29.58 49.00 4.47
N ASP A 162 28.59 49.36 5.27
CA ASP A 162 27.57 50.38 4.98
C ASP A 162 28.17 51.64 4.35
N LYS A 163 27.47 52.19 3.34
CA LYS A 163 27.06 53.61 3.32
C LYS A 163 26.11 53.93 2.16
N THR A 164 25.01 54.55 2.57
CA THR A 164 23.99 55.34 1.88
C THR A 164 24.53 56.38 0.89
N ILE A 165 23.76 56.68 -0.18
CA ILE A 165 23.17 58.00 -0.53
C ILE A 165 22.51 57.95 -1.93
N ASP A 166 21.41 58.69 -2.05
CA ASP A 166 20.48 58.90 -3.17
C ASP A 166 21.12 59.28 -4.52
N ASP A 167 20.52 58.87 -5.66
CA ASP A 167 19.99 59.79 -6.70
C ASP A 167 19.37 59.00 -7.89
N ILE A 168 18.47 59.67 -8.61
CA ILE A 168 17.55 59.20 -9.65
C ILE A 168 18.27 58.53 -10.84
N GLY A 169 18.03 57.23 -11.05
CA GLY A 169 18.52 56.43 -12.19
C GLY A 169 17.47 55.42 -12.67
N PRO A 170 17.61 54.82 -13.87
CA PRO A 170 16.54 54.09 -14.55
C PRO A 170 16.01 52.99 -13.64
N SER A 171 14.68 52.97 -13.44
CA SER A 171 13.99 52.00 -12.58
C SER A 171 14.61 50.62 -12.76
N ASN A 172 15.20 50.09 -11.68
CA ASN A 172 15.97 48.86 -11.67
C ASN A 172 15.09 47.68 -12.12
N SER A 173 15.09 47.43 -13.44
CA SER A 173 14.37 46.33 -14.10
C SER A 173 14.74 44.96 -13.51
N ASN A 174 15.94 44.84 -12.94
CA ASN A 174 16.40 43.60 -12.31
C ASN A 174 15.73 43.36 -10.96
N ARG A 175 15.47 44.40 -10.16
CA ARG A 175 14.71 44.27 -8.90
C ARG A 175 13.26 43.87 -9.16
N GLN A 176 12.61 44.47 -10.15
CA GLN A 176 11.25 44.10 -10.54
C GLN A 176 11.19 42.67 -11.11
N ARG A 177 12.13 42.27 -11.98
CA ARG A 177 12.17 40.89 -12.50
C ARG A 177 12.47 39.86 -11.41
N ALA A 178 13.35 40.16 -10.46
CA ALA A 178 13.61 39.26 -9.33
C ALA A 178 12.36 39.09 -8.47
N GLN A 179 11.62 40.18 -8.22
CA GLN A 179 10.38 40.15 -7.46
C GLN A 179 9.24 39.44 -8.22
N GLU A 180 9.13 39.64 -9.53
CA GLU A 180 8.18 38.93 -10.40
C GLU A 180 8.50 37.44 -10.49
N ALA A 181 9.78 37.06 -10.59
CA ALA A 181 10.20 35.66 -10.59
C ALA A 181 9.88 34.99 -9.25
N GLN A 182 10.18 35.65 -8.12
CA GLN A 182 9.87 35.14 -6.78
C GLN A 182 8.35 35.01 -6.56
N ASN A 183 7.58 36.00 -7.01
CA ASN A 183 6.12 35.96 -6.95
C ASN A 183 5.55 34.86 -7.85
N SER A 184 6.10 34.67 -9.06
CA SER A 184 5.67 33.61 -9.98
C SER A 184 5.93 32.20 -9.41
N LEU A 185 7.06 32.01 -8.71
CA LEU A 185 7.37 30.75 -8.04
C LEU A 185 6.40 30.50 -6.88
N ARG A 186 6.13 31.54 -6.08
CA ARG A 186 5.18 31.47 -4.97
C ARG A 186 3.76 31.15 -5.45
N GLU A 187 3.34 31.76 -6.55
CA GLU A 187 2.04 31.48 -7.17
C GLU A 187 1.95 30.07 -7.75
N LYS A 188 3.03 29.56 -8.38
CA LYS A 188 3.08 28.17 -8.86
C LYS A 188 2.94 27.19 -7.71
N MET A 189 3.71 27.38 -6.63
CA MET A 189 3.62 26.55 -5.41
C MET A 189 2.22 26.61 -4.78
N LYS A 190 1.61 27.80 -4.74
CA LYS A 190 0.23 27.95 -4.22
C LYS A 190 -0.80 27.24 -5.11
N LYS A 191 -0.68 27.38 -6.44
CA LYS A 191 -1.57 26.71 -7.42
C LYS A 191 -1.41 25.19 -7.37
N GLU A 192 -0.20 24.67 -7.23
CA GLU A 192 0.06 23.23 -7.09
C GLU A 192 -0.51 22.68 -5.77
N HIS A 193 -0.30 23.41 -4.67
CA HIS A 193 -0.90 23.06 -3.39
C HIS A 193 -2.44 23.06 -3.45
N GLU A 194 -3.05 24.09 -4.04
CA GLU A 194 -4.51 24.15 -4.24
C GLU A 194 -5.04 23.02 -5.12
N LYS A 195 -4.30 22.63 -6.18
CA LYS A 195 -4.65 21.47 -7.01
C LYS A 195 -4.58 20.17 -6.20
N LYS A 196 -3.53 19.99 -5.39
CA LYS A 196 -3.37 18.81 -4.53
C LYS A 196 -4.50 18.72 -3.50
N VAL A 197 -4.82 19.81 -2.82
CA VAL A 197 -5.92 19.87 -1.85
C VAL A 197 -7.27 19.58 -2.51
N LYS A 198 -7.52 20.11 -3.72
CA LYS A 198 -8.75 19.81 -4.48
C LYS A 198 -8.84 18.33 -4.84
N TYR A 199 -7.74 17.74 -5.29
CA TYR A 199 -7.67 16.31 -5.63
C TYR A 199 -7.92 15.43 -4.41
N GLU A 200 -7.26 15.71 -3.28
CA GLU A 200 -7.47 14.99 -2.00
C GLU A 200 -8.92 15.12 -1.51
N LYS A 201 -9.52 16.32 -1.63
CA LYS A 201 -10.92 16.55 -1.28
C LYS A 201 -11.88 15.77 -2.17
N GLU A 202 -11.59 15.67 -3.47
CA GLU A 202 -12.38 14.88 -4.42
C GLU A 202 -12.28 13.37 -4.13
N LEU A 203 -11.09 12.89 -3.77
CA LEU A 203 -10.85 11.50 -3.39
C LEU A 203 -11.64 11.12 -2.13
N LEU A 204 -11.55 11.96 -1.09
CA LEU A 204 -12.33 11.81 0.15
C LEU A 204 -13.85 11.84 -0.09
N ALA A 205 -14.32 12.70 -1.01
CA ALA A 205 -15.73 12.75 -1.38
C ALA A 205 -16.19 11.47 -2.13
N LYS A 206 -15.34 10.94 -3.02
CA LYS A 206 -15.59 9.66 -3.72
C LYS A 206 -15.66 8.49 -2.73
N ASP A 207 -14.76 8.44 -1.76
CA ASP A 207 -14.79 7.41 -0.72
C ASP A 207 -16.01 7.52 0.20
N LYS A 208 -16.39 8.73 0.61
CA LYS A 208 -17.66 8.95 1.35
C LYS A 208 -18.87 8.49 0.54
N ALA A 209 -18.94 8.84 -0.74
CA ALA A 209 -20.03 8.41 -1.62
C ALA A 209 -20.06 6.88 -1.82
N ARG A 210 -18.90 6.22 -1.86
CA ARG A 210 -18.80 4.75 -1.91
C ARG A 210 -19.33 4.13 -0.62
N ASN A 211 -18.91 4.66 0.53
CA ASN A 211 -19.32 4.19 1.86
C ASN A 211 -20.82 4.43 2.12
N ASP A 212 -21.39 5.54 1.66
CA ASP A 212 -22.83 5.78 1.79
C ASP A 212 -23.65 4.86 0.87
N LYS A 213 -23.14 4.55 -0.33
CA LYS A 213 -23.78 3.57 -1.23
C LYS A 213 -23.74 2.16 -0.66
N THR A 214 -22.64 1.75 -0.02
CA THR A 214 -22.55 0.44 0.64
C THR A 214 -23.48 0.39 1.84
N LYS A 215 -23.49 1.41 2.70
CA LYS A 215 -24.44 1.51 3.84
C LYS A 215 -25.91 1.51 3.42
N LYS A 216 -26.27 2.22 2.34
CA LYS A 216 -27.65 2.17 1.80
C LYS A 216 -28.01 0.80 1.23
N ARG A 217 -27.06 0.11 0.59
CA ARG A 217 -27.25 -1.26 0.09
C ARG A 217 -27.42 -2.27 1.23
N THR A 218 -26.63 -2.16 2.29
CA THR A 218 -26.75 -3.04 3.47
C THR A 218 -28.08 -2.81 4.19
N MET A 219 -28.47 -1.56 4.47
CA MET A 219 -29.76 -1.27 5.12
C MET A 219 -30.98 -1.69 4.26
N LYS A 220 -30.90 -1.58 2.93
CA LYS A 220 -31.98 -2.05 2.04
C LYS A 220 -32.11 -3.58 2.08
N LYS A 221 -31.00 -4.32 2.13
CA LYS A 221 -31.00 -5.78 2.28
C LYS A 221 -31.58 -6.20 3.63
N GLU A 222 -31.25 -5.49 4.71
CA GLU A 222 -31.73 -5.80 6.05
C GLU A 222 -33.24 -5.54 6.21
N LYS A 223 -33.74 -4.41 5.68
CA LYS A 223 -35.19 -4.11 5.65
C LYS A 223 -36.00 -5.11 4.82
N GLN A 224 -35.38 -5.73 3.81
CA GLN A 224 -36.02 -6.77 2.99
C GLN A 224 -36.01 -8.14 3.67
N ARG A 225 -35.06 -8.41 4.58
CA ARG A 225 -35.02 -9.63 5.40
C ARG A 225 -35.95 -9.57 6.63
N GLY A 226 -36.26 -8.37 7.14
CA GLY A 226 -37.17 -8.19 8.30
C GLY A 226 -38.67 -8.01 7.96
N CYS A 227 -39.06 -8.09 6.69
CA CYS A 227 -40.47 -7.97 6.26
C CYS A 227 -40.93 -9.17 5.40
N GLY A 228 -40.29 -10.33 5.56
CA GLY A 228 -40.75 -11.62 5.04
C GLY A 228 -41.35 -12.45 6.16
#